data_AF-A0A497MNR7-F1
#
_entry.id   AF-A0A497MNR7-F1
#
_cell.length_a   1.000
_cell.length_b   1.000
_cell.length_c   1.000
_cell.angle_alpha   90.00
_cell.angle_beta   90.00
_cell.angle_gamma   90.00
#
_symmetry.space_group_name_H-M   'P 1'
#
loop_
_entity.id
_entity.type
_entity.pdbx_description
1 polymer ?
#
loop_
_entity_poly.entity_id
_entity_poly.type
_entity_poly.pdbx_seq_one_letter_code
_entity_poly.pdbx_strand_id
1 'polypeptide(L)' 'VEGLVFSRFKVESLEKTGEGLKLKGKAFGEPLNLEKHPSKVEIKAVTYHLMEVKREDSRFLVRVLFDI' A
#
# COMPACT_ATOMS: atom_id res chain seq x y z
N VAL A 1 15.05 -9.99 3.19
CA VAL A 1 14.06 -8.98 2.75
C VAL A 1 14.60 -8.42 1.45
N GLU A 2 14.01 -8.79 0.32
CA GLU A 2 14.48 -8.32 -0.98
C GLU A 2 14.16 -6.83 -1.09
N GLY A 3 15.20 -5.99 -1.23
CA GLY A 3 15.05 -4.55 -1.43
C GLY A 3 14.36 -4.30 -2.75
N LEU A 4 13.03 -4.31 -2.76
CA LEU A 4 12.18 -4.01 -3.90
C LEU A 4 11.37 -2.75 -3.57
N VAL A 5 11.35 -1.81 -4.50
CA VAL A 5 10.54 -0.59 -4.43
C VAL A 5 9.39 -0.72 -5.40
N PHE A 6 8.17 -0.54 -4.91
CA PHE A 6 6.96 -0.62 -5.72
C PHE A 6 6.40 0.77 -5.98
N SER A 7 6.19 1.11 -7.24
CA SER A 7 5.65 2.40 -7.66
C SER A 7 4.18 2.32 -8.07
N ARG A 8 3.69 1.11 -8.38
CA ARG A 8 2.33 0.93 -8.88
C ARG A 8 1.69 -0.32 -8.29
N PHE A 9 0.45 -0.16 -7.87
CA PHE A 9 -0.38 -1.26 -7.39
C PHE A 9 -1.62 -1.36 -8.26
N LYS A 10 -2.03 -2.59 -8.59
CA LYS A 10 -3.27 -2.88 -9.29
C LYS A 10 -4.05 -3.91 -8.50
N VAL A 11 -5.23 -3.54 -8.03
CA VAL A 11 -6.18 -4.49 -7.43
C VAL A 11 -6.85 -5.27 -8.56
N GLU A 12 -6.73 -6.59 -8.53
CA GLU A 12 -7.34 -7.50 -9.51
C GLU A 12 -8.75 -7.92 -9.10
N SER A 13 -8.97 -8.23 -7.82
CA SER A 13 -10.31 -8.54 -7.30
C SER A 13 -10.45 -8.18 -5.83
N LEU A 14 -11.67 -7.81 -5.44
CA LEU A 14 -12.10 -7.70 -4.05
C LEU A 14 -13.41 -8.48 -3.93
N GLU A 15 -13.36 -9.60 -3.23
CA GLU A 15 -14.46 -10.55 -3.16
C GLU A 15 -14.82 -10.81 -1.70
N LYS A 16 -16.12 -10.84 -1.41
CA LYS A 16 -16.62 -11.23 -0.09
C LYS A 16 -16.80 -12.75 -0.09
N THR A 17 -15.99 -13.45 0.70
CA THR A 17 -16.07 -14.90 0.88
C THR A 17 -16.91 -15.22 2.12
N GLY A 18 -17.32 -16.48 2.29
CA GLY A 18 -18.06 -16.91 3.49
C GLY A 18 -17.28 -16.68 4.81
N GLU A 19 -15.96 -16.48 4.73
CA GLU A 19 -15.06 -16.29 5.87
C GLU A 19 -14.56 -14.83 6.01
N GLY A 20 -14.93 -13.92 5.09
CA GLY A 20 -14.52 -12.51 5.18
C GLY A 20 -14.32 -11.82 3.84
N LEU A 21 -13.28 -11.00 3.74
CA LEU A 21 -12.92 -10.24 2.54
C LEU A 21 -11.60 -10.76 1.98
N LYS A 22 -11.59 -11.08 0.69
CA LYS A 22 -10.40 -11.50 -0.05
C LYS A 22 -10.03 -10.43 -1.08
N LEU A 23 -8.83 -9.87 -0.95
CA LEU A 23 -8.27 -8.93 -1.91
C LEU A 23 -7.13 -9.60 -2.68
N LYS A 24 -7.18 -9.53 -4.00
CA LYS A 24 -6.07 -9.94 -4.88
C LYS A 24 -5.54 -8.73 -5.61
N GLY A 25 -4.22 -8.58 -5.66
CA GLY A 25 -3.57 -7.48 -6.35
C GLY A 25 -2.17 -7.82 -6.83
N LYS A 26 -1.68 -7.00 -7.76
CA LYS A 26 -0.32 -7.02 -8.28
C LYS A 26 0.38 -5.73 -7.90
N ALA A 27 1.58 -5.85 -7.34
CA ALA A 27 2.51 -4.75 -7.12
C ALA A 27 3.56 -4.78 -8.23
N PHE A 28 3.81 -3.64 -8.86
CA PHE A 28 4.82 -3.45 -9.89
C PHE A 28 5.90 -2.53 -9.33
N GLY A 29 7.14 -2.93 -9.50
CA GLY A 29 8.28 -2.29 -8.90
C GLY A 29 9.59 -2.76 -9.51
N GLU A 30 10.67 -2.32 -8.92
CA GLU A 30 12.04 -2.65 -9.32
C GLU A 30 12.92 -2.87 -8.09
N PRO A 31 14.09 -3.51 -8.23
CA PRO A 31 15.08 -3.57 -7.16
C PRO A 31 15.49 -2.17 -6.68
N LEU A 32 15.51 -1.99 -5.36
CA LEU A 32 15.94 -0.78 -4.69
C LEU A 32 17.36 -0.45 -5.13
N ASN A 33 17.50 0.64 -5.86
CA ASN A 33 18.79 1.20 -6.24
C ASN A 33 19.00 2.50 -5.45
N LEU A 34 19.89 2.46 -4.45
CA LEU A 34 20.18 3.61 -3.58
C LEU A 34 20.77 4.83 -4.32
N GLU A 35 21.35 4.63 -5.50
CA GLU A 35 21.87 5.73 -6.33
C GLU A 35 20.76 6.44 -7.11
N LYS A 36 19.73 5.71 -7.55
CA LYS A 36 18.58 6.26 -8.27
C LYS A 36 17.43 6.69 -7.35
N HIS A 37 17.31 6.06 -6.18
CA HIS A 37 16.23 6.27 -5.21
C HIS A 37 16.83 6.86 -3.94
N PRO A 38 16.94 8.21 -3.85
CA PRO A 38 17.41 8.85 -2.63
C PRO A 38 16.42 8.58 -1.48
N SER A 39 16.81 7.68 -0.58
CA SER A 39 16.06 7.34 0.62
C SER A 39 16.01 8.54 1.56
N LYS A 40 14.93 9.33 1.52
CA LYS A 40 14.77 10.51 2.39
C LYS A 40 14.38 10.14 3.83
N VAL A 41 13.62 9.06 4.04
CA VAL A 41 13.13 8.62 5.36
C VAL A 41 12.97 7.09 5.37
N GLU A 42 13.52 6.43 6.37
CA GLU A 42 13.41 4.99 6.59
C GLU A 42 12.16 4.71 7.43
N ILE A 43 11.06 4.24 6.82
CA ILE A 43 9.81 3.94 7.56
C ILE A 43 9.98 2.59 8.27
N LYS A 44 10.06 2.62 9.60
CA LYS A 44 10.30 1.41 10.43
C LYS A 44 9.10 0.48 10.51
N ALA A 45 7.87 1.02 10.49
CA ALA A 45 6.66 0.22 10.55
C ALA A 45 5.45 1.01 10.02
N VAL A 46 4.55 0.34 9.29
CA VAL A 46 3.21 0.86 9.02
C VAL A 46 2.36 0.55 10.23
N THR A 47 1.93 1.57 10.98
CA THR A 47 0.99 1.38 12.09
C THR A 47 -0.45 1.61 11.62
N TYR A 48 -1.42 0.96 12.28
CA TYR A 48 -2.86 1.20 12.03
C TYR A 48 -3.36 2.53 12.63
N HIS A 49 -2.47 3.38 13.12
CA HIS A 49 -2.88 4.66 13.71
C HIS A 49 -3.55 5.53 12.65
N LEU A 50 -4.83 5.86 12.87
CA LEU A 50 -5.64 6.77 12.07
C LEU A 50 -5.91 6.34 10.62
N MET A 51 -5.93 5.03 10.32
CA MET A 51 -6.44 4.53 9.05
C MET A 51 -7.92 4.91 8.88
N GLU A 52 -8.21 5.72 7.86
CA GLU A 52 -9.56 6.17 7.56
C GLU A 52 -9.93 5.79 6.13
N VAL A 53 -11.05 5.08 5.96
CA VAL A 53 -11.62 4.73 4.67
C VAL A 53 -12.94 5.49 4.54
N LYS A 54 -12.98 6.50 3.69
CA LYS A 54 -14.18 7.30 3.39
C LYS A 54 -14.67 6.99 1.99
N ARG A 55 -15.99 6.89 1.85
CA ARG A 55 -16.67 6.83 0.57
C ARG A 55 -17.24 8.21 0.29
N GLU A 56 -16.65 8.93 -0.65
CA GLU A 56 -17.21 10.18 -1.17
C GLU A 56 -17.82 9.89 -2.53
N ASP A 57 -19.16 9.92 -2.59
CA ASP A 57 -19.97 9.69 -3.79
C ASP A 57 -19.55 8.42 -4.59
N SER A 58 -18.75 8.64 -5.63
CA SER A 58 -18.28 7.65 -6.61
C SER A 58 -16.84 7.19 -6.38
N ARG A 59 -16.17 7.68 -5.32
CA ARG A 59 -14.75 7.41 -5.03
C ARG A 59 -14.57 6.89 -3.61
N PHE A 60 -13.54 6.08 -3.45
CA PHE A 60 -13.07 5.63 -2.15
C PHE A 60 -11.75 6.33 -1.85
N LEU A 61 -11.68 7.03 -0.73
CA LEU A 61 -10.48 7.68 -0.24
C LEU A 61 -9.96 6.90 0.97
N VAL A 62 -8.69 6.51 0.94
CA VAL A 62 -8.01 5.89 2.08
C VAL A 62 -6.92 6.82 2.54
N ARG A 63 -6.97 7.23 3.81
CA ARG A 63 -5.91 7.98 4.47
C ARG A 63 -5.21 7.06 5.46
N VAL A 64 -3.90 6.93 5.31
CA VAL A 64 -3.03 6.19 6.23
C VAL A 64 -1.99 7.19 6.73
N LEU A 65 -1.79 7.21 8.05
CA LEU A 65 -0.76 8.03 8.68
C LEU A 65 0.44 7.11 8.93
N PHE A 66 1.57 7.43 8.31
CA PHE A 66 2.81 6.70 8.52
C PHE A 66 3.53 7.33 9.72
N ASP A 67 3.85 6.49 10.71
CA ASP A 67 4.74 6.87 11.80
C ASP A 67 6.18 6.69 11.30
N ILE A 68 7.02 7.72 11.45
CA ILE A 68 8.38 7.81 10.89
C ILE A 68 9.46 7.47 11.91
#